data_AF-A0A416EP58-F1
#
_entry.id   AF-A0A416EP58-F1
#
_cell.length_a   1.000
_cell.length_b   1.000
_cell.length_c   1.000
_cell.angle_alpha   90.00
_cell.angle_beta   90.00
_cell.angle_gamma   90.00
#
_symmetry.space_group_name_H-M   'P 1'
#
loop_
_entity.id
_entity.type
_entity.pdbx_description
1 polymer ?
#
loop_
_entity_poly.entity_id
_entity_poly.type
_entity_poly.pdbx_seq_one_letter_code
_entity_poly.pdbx_strand_id
1 'polypeptide(L)'
;MKSFTGKYRKYVAENKIFIFLFCFMLLLHFFLNTDRSDDVRYWEALQTQTVRDLVSNRYFTWSSRSVLEFVWFHLILLGVWSWRIADSIVWTMLAYVIYRFSDVADSSNNRKHLKIMAVELVLLYPFIQLGSAGWEATTLNYLWPVSFGLLACLPIKKIIYCEKIQWWEYGIYVICTAFSASHEQACVALFILTLIFSIYFIMKRTKNVFVYIQFLICLCSLIYIMRSPGNSVRYDREVWYWFPQYETLSLIDKIELGFSNGASYLLFKPNLIFLIFSIFLLLRAFKEPQTGRGMNIWSGIPLVSVGVLVLTRPLLQLYFPEMTRIIESVTPTGIITAGNYNMLSAYIPLALLILALVSVIMAFLFWCRDKKTCKYTWINILIILTGGVTAVIMGFSPTIFASGERTMVFLETAVLLSTQLLFARIIILSEHGILFIKYGVGVLAACNVIYFLLLID
;
A
#
# COMPACT_ATOMS: atom_id res chain seq x y z
N MET A 1 -30.24 -23.95 -19.03
CA MET A 1 -30.04 -22.52 -19.36
C MET A 1 -30.67 -21.55 -18.34
N LYS A 2 -31.98 -21.62 -18.02
CA LYS A 2 -32.64 -20.66 -17.08
C LYS A 2 -32.01 -20.55 -15.67
N SER A 3 -31.49 -21.65 -15.09
CA SER A 3 -30.84 -21.61 -13.76
C SER A 3 -29.44 -20.99 -13.79
N PHE A 4 -28.69 -21.18 -14.88
CA PHE A 4 -27.36 -20.59 -15.08
C PHE A 4 -27.46 -19.07 -15.27
N THR A 5 -28.42 -18.62 -16.08
CA THR A 5 -28.71 -17.19 -16.27
C THR A 5 -29.19 -16.51 -14.98
N GLY A 6 -29.95 -17.22 -14.13
CA GLY A 6 -30.39 -16.70 -12.83
C GLY A 6 -29.24 -16.51 -11.83
N LYS A 7 -28.34 -17.50 -11.73
CA LYS A 7 -27.16 -17.44 -10.86
C LYS A 7 -26.17 -16.35 -11.31
N TYR A 8 -25.97 -16.22 -12.62
CA TYR A 8 -25.12 -15.16 -13.19
C TYR A 8 -25.70 -13.76 -12.94
N ARG A 9 -27.00 -13.55 -13.21
CA ARG A 9 -27.67 -12.26 -12.93
C ARG A 9 -27.56 -11.86 -11.46
N LYS A 10 -27.72 -12.81 -10.53
CA LYS A 10 -27.55 -12.56 -9.09
C LYS A 10 -26.11 -12.16 -8.75
N TYR A 11 -25.12 -12.86 -9.29
CA TYR A 11 -23.71 -12.54 -9.06
C TYR A 11 -23.32 -11.15 -9.60
N VAL A 12 -23.79 -10.79 -10.80
CA VAL A 12 -23.58 -9.47 -11.38
C VAL A 12 -24.26 -8.39 -10.54
N ALA A 13 -25.51 -8.59 -10.12
CA ALA A 13 -26.24 -7.65 -9.28
C ALA A 13 -25.53 -7.40 -7.93
N GLU A 14 -24.95 -8.45 -7.34
CA GLU A 14 -24.21 -8.38 -6.08
C GLU A 14 -22.83 -7.70 -6.22
N ASN A 15 -22.24 -7.67 -7.42
CA ASN A 15 -20.89 -7.15 -7.67
C ASN A 15 -20.84 -5.94 -8.62
N LYS A 16 -22.00 -5.33 -8.91
CA LYS A 16 -22.13 -4.18 -9.83
C LYS A 16 -21.19 -3.01 -9.53
N ILE A 17 -20.84 -2.78 -8.27
CA ILE A 17 -19.95 -1.68 -7.87
C ILE A 17 -18.51 -1.89 -8.36
N PHE A 18 -18.04 -3.14 -8.46
CA PHE A 18 -16.73 -3.45 -9.03
C PHE A 18 -16.74 -3.34 -10.56
N ILE A 19 -17.87 -3.68 -11.20
CA ILE A 19 -18.05 -3.43 -12.65
C ILE A 19 -18.04 -1.92 -12.93
N PHE A 20 -18.72 -1.14 -12.09
CA PHE A 20 -18.65 0.33 -12.17
C PHE A 20 -17.22 0.82 -12.02
N LEU A 21 -16.48 0.37 -11.00
CA LEU A 21 -15.08 0.76 -10.82
C LEU A 21 -14.23 0.39 -12.04
N PHE A 22 -14.39 -0.82 -12.60
CA PHE A 22 -13.66 -1.22 -13.82
C PHE A 22 -13.95 -0.27 -14.99
N CYS A 23 -15.22 0.02 -15.29
CA CYS A 23 -15.59 0.93 -16.36
C CYS A 23 -15.08 2.37 -16.10
N PHE A 24 -15.14 2.81 -14.84
CA PHE A 24 -14.65 4.12 -14.43
C PHE A 24 -13.13 4.24 -14.59
N MET A 25 -12.37 3.24 -14.13
CA MET A 25 -10.93 3.21 -14.32
C MET A 25 -10.57 3.14 -15.80
N LEU A 26 -11.28 2.34 -16.60
CA LEU A 26 -11.01 2.27 -18.05
C LEU A 26 -11.23 3.62 -18.73
N LEU A 27 -12.27 4.34 -18.33
CA LEU A 27 -12.51 5.71 -18.78
C LEU A 27 -11.42 6.68 -18.32
N LEU A 28 -10.95 6.57 -17.06
CA LEU A 28 -9.85 7.40 -16.56
C LEU A 28 -8.56 7.14 -17.34
N HIS A 29 -8.21 5.87 -17.54
CA HIS A 29 -7.03 5.46 -18.33
C HIS A 29 -7.07 5.94 -19.78
N PHE A 30 -8.26 6.16 -20.34
CA PHE A 30 -8.41 6.74 -21.67
C PHE A 30 -7.76 8.12 -21.79
N PHE A 31 -7.85 8.92 -20.72
CA PHE A 31 -7.30 10.28 -20.65
C PHE A 31 -5.81 10.32 -20.28
N LEU A 32 -5.19 9.19 -19.94
CA LEU A 32 -3.78 9.15 -19.57
C LEU A 32 -2.90 9.07 -20.82
N ASN A 33 -2.01 10.05 -20.96
CA ASN A 33 -0.99 10.09 -21.99
C ASN A 33 0.24 9.27 -21.56
N THR A 34 0.53 8.20 -22.30
CA THR A 34 1.67 7.29 -22.09
C THR A 34 2.91 7.69 -22.89
N ASP A 35 2.86 8.75 -23.69
CA ASP A 35 4.00 9.22 -24.50
C ASP A 35 4.97 10.06 -23.66
N ARG A 36 5.45 9.53 -22.54
CA ARG A 36 6.41 10.21 -21.66
C ARG A 36 7.35 9.27 -20.91
N SER A 37 8.49 9.81 -20.49
CA SER A 37 9.41 9.19 -19.53
C SER A 37 9.84 7.76 -19.91
N ASP A 38 9.78 6.79 -18.98
CA ASP A 38 10.23 5.43 -19.24
C ASP A 38 9.35 4.70 -20.27
N ASP A 39 8.07 5.06 -20.38
CA ASP A 39 7.14 4.40 -21.31
C ASP A 39 7.62 4.56 -22.78
N VAL A 40 7.99 5.79 -23.17
CA VAL A 40 8.57 6.07 -24.51
C VAL A 40 9.94 5.42 -24.67
N ARG A 41 10.79 5.53 -23.65
CA ARG A 41 12.15 4.99 -23.69
C ARG A 41 12.16 3.48 -23.97
N TYR A 42 11.28 2.72 -23.33
CA TYR A 42 11.22 1.27 -23.55
C TYR A 42 10.43 0.91 -24.81
N TRP A 43 9.45 1.71 -25.22
CA TRP A 43 8.85 1.58 -26.54
C TRP A 43 9.88 1.70 -27.67
N GLU A 44 10.76 2.70 -27.61
CA GLU A 44 11.86 2.90 -28.56
C GLU A 44 12.88 1.76 -28.52
N ALA A 45 13.27 1.30 -27.33
CA ALA A 45 14.19 0.18 -27.19
C ALA A 45 13.65 -1.10 -27.85
N LEU A 46 12.35 -1.35 -27.72
CA LEU A 46 11.67 -2.52 -28.30
C LEU A 46 11.50 -2.45 -29.83
N GLN A 47 11.78 -1.31 -30.47
CA GLN A 47 11.87 -1.24 -31.93
C GLN A 47 13.14 -1.93 -32.48
N THR A 48 14.15 -2.13 -31.62
CA THR A 48 15.46 -2.68 -32.02
C THR A 48 15.85 -3.95 -31.27
N GLN A 49 15.18 -4.27 -30.16
CA GLN A 49 15.52 -5.41 -29.30
C GLN A 49 14.30 -6.29 -29.04
N THR A 50 14.52 -7.59 -28.85
CA THR A 50 13.45 -8.48 -28.39
C THR A 50 13.21 -8.30 -26.88
N VAL A 51 12.00 -8.63 -26.40
CA VAL A 51 11.69 -8.57 -24.95
C VAL A 51 12.68 -9.42 -24.15
N ARG A 52 13.03 -10.61 -24.64
CA ARG A 52 13.97 -11.51 -23.97
C ARG A 52 15.35 -10.88 -23.83
N ASP A 53 15.85 -10.27 -24.90
CA ASP A 53 17.18 -9.65 -24.91
C ASP A 53 17.20 -8.42 -24.00
N LEU A 54 16.15 -7.60 -24.04
CA LEU A 54 16.04 -6.42 -23.19
C LEU A 54 15.97 -6.79 -21.70
N VAL A 55 15.10 -7.75 -21.31
CA VAL A 55 15.04 -8.23 -19.92
C VAL A 55 16.37 -8.85 -19.50
N SER A 56 17.00 -9.65 -20.36
CA SER A 56 18.30 -10.25 -20.04
C SER A 56 19.38 -9.18 -19.85
N ASN A 57 19.43 -8.19 -20.75
CA ASN A 57 20.37 -7.09 -20.65
C ASN A 57 20.17 -6.31 -19.34
N ARG A 58 18.92 -6.04 -18.97
CA ARG A 58 18.57 -5.34 -17.74
C ARG A 58 18.88 -6.13 -16.48
N TYR A 59 18.73 -7.45 -16.50
CA TYR A 59 19.18 -8.30 -15.39
C TYR A 59 20.67 -8.13 -15.10
N PHE A 60 21.49 -7.97 -16.15
CA PHE A 60 22.93 -7.78 -16.00
C PHE A 60 23.36 -6.34 -15.71
N THR A 61 22.53 -5.34 -16.03
CA THR A 61 22.97 -3.94 -16.05
C THR A 61 22.15 -2.99 -15.18
N TRP A 62 20.95 -3.38 -14.73
CA TRP A 62 20.04 -2.44 -14.05
C TRP A 62 19.12 -3.02 -12.97
N SER A 63 18.41 -4.14 -13.20
CA SER A 63 17.32 -4.55 -12.30
C SER A 63 17.13 -6.06 -12.19
N SER A 64 16.77 -6.52 -10.99
CA SER A 64 16.28 -7.89 -10.75
C SER A 64 14.79 -8.10 -11.07
N ARG A 65 14.07 -7.09 -11.56
CA ARG A 65 12.61 -7.15 -11.75
C ARG A 65 12.19 -7.93 -13.01
N SER A 66 12.92 -8.99 -13.35
CA SER A 66 12.81 -9.69 -14.63
C SER A 66 11.40 -10.19 -14.95
N VAL A 67 10.65 -10.69 -13.96
CA VAL A 67 9.26 -11.17 -14.16
C VAL A 67 8.32 -10.01 -14.50
N LEU A 68 8.45 -8.92 -13.77
CA LEU A 68 7.65 -7.70 -13.92
C LEU A 68 7.96 -7.01 -15.24
N GLU A 69 9.25 -6.82 -15.54
CA GLU A 69 9.71 -6.22 -16.79
C GLU A 69 9.34 -7.08 -18.00
N PHE A 70 9.37 -8.40 -17.87
CA PHE A 70 8.88 -9.30 -18.92
C PHE A 70 7.40 -9.04 -19.23
N VAL A 71 6.54 -8.95 -18.22
CA VAL A 71 5.11 -8.63 -18.43
C VAL A 71 4.95 -7.23 -19.01
N TRP A 72 5.66 -6.25 -18.45
CA TRP A 72 5.59 -4.86 -18.90
C TRP A 72 5.94 -4.70 -20.38
N PHE A 73 7.09 -5.22 -20.81
CA PHE A 73 7.53 -5.06 -22.19
C PHE A 73 6.62 -5.78 -23.20
N HIS A 74 5.94 -6.87 -22.80
CA HIS A 74 4.91 -7.46 -23.64
C HIS A 74 3.65 -6.59 -23.74
N LEU A 75 3.25 -5.90 -22.67
CA LEU A 75 2.11 -4.97 -22.73
C LEU A 75 2.42 -3.80 -23.65
N ILE A 76 3.63 -3.26 -23.58
CA ILE A 76 4.10 -2.22 -24.50
C ILE A 76 3.94 -2.69 -25.95
N LEU A 77 4.40 -3.90 -26.30
CA LEU A 77 4.27 -4.46 -27.66
C LEU A 77 2.82 -4.71 -28.11
N LEU A 78 1.92 -5.06 -27.18
CA LEU A 78 0.50 -5.24 -27.47
C LEU A 78 -0.25 -3.91 -27.64
N GLY A 79 0.42 -2.79 -27.39
CA GLY A 79 -0.10 -1.44 -27.47
C GLY A 79 -0.79 -0.98 -26.19
N VAL A 80 -0.94 0.35 -26.07
CA VAL A 80 -1.41 1.04 -24.86
C VAL A 80 -2.74 0.52 -24.32
N TRP A 81 -3.66 0.08 -25.18
CA TRP A 81 -4.95 -0.46 -24.76
C TRP A 81 -4.83 -1.73 -23.93
N SER A 82 -3.79 -2.52 -24.15
CA SER A 82 -3.52 -3.71 -23.33
C SER A 82 -3.24 -3.32 -21.88
N TRP A 83 -2.40 -2.31 -21.67
CA TRP A 83 -2.13 -1.74 -20.35
C TRP A 83 -3.36 -1.09 -19.75
N ARG A 84 -4.10 -0.23 -20.49
CA ARG A 84 -5.30 0.45 -19.98
C ARG A 84 -6.35 -0.53 -19.44
N ILE A 85 -6.57 -1.64 -20.16
CA ILE A 85 -7.50 -2.69 -19.74
C ILE A 85 -6.93 -3.45 -18.54
N ALA A 86 -5.67 -3.88 -18.61
CA ALA A 86 -5.04 -4.66 -17.54
C ALA A 86 -4.93 -3.87 -16.22
N ASP A 87 -4.53 -2.61 -16.28
CA ASP A 87 -4.43 -1.74 -15.10
C ASP A 87 -5.81 -1.49 -14.46
N SER A 88 -6.84 -1.27 -15.29
CA SER A 88 -8.23 -1.17 -14.81
C SER A 88 -8.71 -2.44 -14.10
N ILE A 89 -8.29 -3.62 -14.56
CA ILE A 89 -8.53 -4.90 -13.87
C ILE A 89 -7.78 -4.92 -12.55
N VAL A 90 -6.52 -4.49 -12.50
CA VAL A 90 -5.69 -4.47 -11.28
C VAL A 90 -6.29 -3.56 -10.21
N TRP A 91 -6.74 -2.36 -10.55
CA TRP A 91 -7.46 -1.47 -9.62
C TRP A 91 -8.74 -2.09 -9.08
N THR A 92 -9.52 -2.71 -9.96
CA THR A 92 -10.77 -3.39 -9.58
C THR A 92 -10.48 -4.59 -8.67
N MET A 93 -9.43 -5.35 -8.99
CA MET A 93 -8.92 -6.46 -8.19
C MET A 93 -8.48 -5.97 -6.82
N LEU A 94 -7.74 -4.86 -6.73
CA LEU A 94 -7.30 -4.28 -5.46
C LEU A 94 -8.50 -3.95 -4.56
N ALA A 95 -9.49 -3.22 -5.07
CA ALA A 95 -10.72 -2.92 -4.33
C ALA A 95 -11.47 -4.19 -3.89
N TYR A 96 -11.56 -5.18 -4.79
CA TYR A 96 -12.20 -6.46 -4.48
C TYR A 96 -11.46 -7.21 -3.38
N VAL A 97 -10.13 -7.29 -3.43
CA VAL A 97 -9.32 -7.97 -2.44
C VAL A 97 -9.41 -7.26 -1.08
N ILE A 98 -9.34 -5.93 -1.04
CA ILE A 98 -9.55 -5.13 0.18
C ILE A 98 -10.91 -5.47 0.81
N TYR A 99 -11.98 -5.49 0.01
CA TYR A 99 -13.29 -5.95 0.46
C TYR A 99 -13.23 -7.38 1.04
N ARG A 100 -12.60 -8.33 0.33
CA ARG A 100 -12.54 -9.75 0.75
C ARG A 100 -11.81 -9.98 2.07
N PHE A 101 -10.84 -9.15 2.44
CA PHE A 101 -10.21 -9.20 3.76
C PHE A 101 -11.18 -8.76 4.88
N SER A 102 -12.05 -7.80 4.59
CA SER A 102 -13.04 -7.27 5.53
C SER A 102 -14.37 -8.02 5.58
N ASP A 103 -14.62 -8.89 4.60
CA ASP A 103 -15.85 -9.66 4.50
C ASP A 103 -15.91 -10.75 5.57
N VAL A 104 -16.45 -10.35 6.73
CA VAL A 104 -16.84 -11.17 7.88
C VAL A 104 -18.29 -10.86 8.29
N ALA A 105 -19.05 -10.16 7.43
CA ALA A 105 -20.38 -9.66 7.77
C ALA A 105 -21.48 -10.65 7.36
N ASP A 106 -22.35 -10.99 8.31
CA ASP A 106 -23.44 -11.95 8.11
C ASP A 106 -24.56 -11.38 7.21
N SER A 107 -24.83 -10.06 7.28
CA SER A 107 -25.93 -9.42 6.54
C SER A 107 -25.54 -8.97 5.12
N SER A 108 -26.50 -9.09 4.19
CA SER A 108 -26.33 -8.65 2.79
C SER A 108 -26.13 -7.15 2.65
N ASN A 109 -26.77 -6.35 3.52
CA ASN A 109 -26.64 -4.89 3.52
C ASN A 109 -25.22 -4.45 3.92
N ASN A 110 -24.64 -5.10 4.94
CA ASN A 110 -23.28 -4.82 5.37
C ASN A 110 -22.26 -5.15 4.26
N ARG A 111 -22.44 -6.28 3.57
CA ARG A 111 -21.59 -6.62 2.41
C ARG A 111 -21.64 -5.56 1.31
N LYS A 112 -22.83 -5.01 1.01
CA LYS A 112 -22.97 -3.92 0.03
C LYS A 112 -22.17 -2.68 0.46
N HIS A 113 -22.27 -2.28 1.73
CA HIS A 113 -21.54 -1.11 2.25
C HIS A 113 -20.03 -1.34 2.24
N LEU A 114 -19.56 -2.54 2.61
CA LEU A 114 -18.14 -2.89 2.57
C LEU A 114 -17.56 -2.80 1.15
N LYS A 115 -18.31 -3.25 0.14
CA LYS A 115 -17.87 -3.15 -1.26
C LYS A 115 -17.78 -1.69 -1.73
N ILE A 116 -18.76 -0.86 -1.35
CA ILE A 116 -18.75 0.58 -1.70
C ILE A 116 -17.55 1.26 -1.05
N MET A 117 -17.32 1.06 0.25
CA MET A 117 -16.17 1.64 0.95
C MET A 117 -14.84 1.19 0.33
N ALA A 118 -14.69 -0.08 -0.05
CA ALA A 118 -13.46 -0.54 -0.70
C ALA A 118 -13.20 0.17 -2.04
N VAL A 119 -14.26 0.48 -2.80
CA VAL A 119 -14.15 1.28 -4.04
C VAL A 119 -13.81 2.74 -3.73
N GLU A 120 -14.49 3.36 -2.75
CA GLU A 120 -14.21 4.74 -2.36
C GLU A 120 -12.78 4.92 -1.83
N LEU A 121 -12.29 3.97 -1.03
CA LEU A 121 -10.91 3.94 -0.51
C LEU A 121 -9.87 3.81 -1.63
N VAL A 122 -10.14 3.01 -2.66
CA VAL A 122 -9.26 2.94 -3.84
C VAL A 122 -9.27 4.26 -4.63
N LEU A 123 -10.43 4.91 -4.77
CA LEU A 123 -10.55 6.20 -5.47
C LEU A 123 -9.97 7.38 -4.67
N LEU A 124 -9.73 7.21 -3.37
CA LEU A 124 -8.99 8.16 -2.53
C LEU A 124 -7.47 8.10 -2.75
N TYR A 125 -6.97 7.08 -3.45
CA TYR A 125 -5.55 6.99 -3.74
C TYR A 125 -5.07 8.19 -4.59
N PRO A 126 -3.93 8.82 -4.26
CA PRO A 126 -3.39 9.94 -5.02
C PRO A 126 -2.77 9.46 -6.35
N PHE A 127 -3.61 9.22 -7.36
CA PHE A 127 -3.22 8.64 -8.67
C PHE A 127 -2.03 9.32 -9.34
N ILE A 128 -1.85 10.64 -9.14
CA ILE A 128 -0.75 11.42 -9.74
C ILE A 128 0.64 10.85 -9.40
N GLN A 129 0.79 10.19 -8.25
CA GLN A 129 2.05 9.58 -7.84
C GLN A 129 2.49 8.45 -8.77
N LEU A 130 1.52 7.75 -9.36
CA LEU A 130 1.70 6.68 -10.33
C LEU A 130 1.85 7.21 -11.77
N GLY A 131 2.21 8.49 -11.93
CA GLY A 131 2.58 9.06 -13.23
C GLY A 131 4.06 9.40 -13.34
N SER A 132 4.80 9.41 -12.23
CA SER A 132 6.07 10.15 -12.09
C SER A 132 7.24 9.64 -12.94
N ALA A 133 7.26 8.38 -13.37
CA ALA A 133 8.26 7.84 -14.29
C ALA A 133 7.66 7.31 -15.60
N GLY A 134 6.39 7.62 -15.89
CA GLY A 134 5.58 6.92 -16.89
C GLY A 134 4.44 6.17 -16.21
N TRP A 135 3.25 6.19 -16.82
CA TRP A 135 2.09 5.53 -16.23
C TRP A 135 2.26 4.01 -16.27
N GLU A 136 2.72 3.46 -17.39
CA GLU A 136 2.93 2.03 -17.50
C GLU A 136 4.05 1.59 -16.56
N ALA A 137 5.20 2.27 -16.64
CA ALA A 137 6.36 2.00 -15.81
C ALA A 137 6.02 1.96 -14.32
N THR A 138 5.33 2.99 -13.80
CA THR A 138 5.11 3.10 -12.36
C THR A 138 3.94 2.25 -11.86
N THR A 139 2.83 2.10 -12.60
CA THR A 139 1.77 1.19 -12.12
C THR A 139 2.25 -0.26 -12.12
N LEU A 140 3.00 -0.69 -13.14
CA LEU A 140 3.58 -2.03 -13.17
C LEU A 140 4.64 -2.25 -12.10
N ASN A 141 5.46 -1.25 -11.76
CA ASN A 141 6.48 -1.40 -10.71
C ASN A 141 5.92 -1.31 -9.27
N TYR A 142 4.79 -0.62 -9.06
CA TYR A 142 4.32 -0.32 -7.70
C TYR A 142 2.90 -0.83 -7.44
N LEU A 143 1.91 -0.38 -8.21
CA LEU A 143 0.50 -0.77 -8.04
C LEU A 143 0.28 -2.27 -8.24
N TRP A 144 0.87 -2.85 -9.29
CA TRP A 144 0.70 -4.27 -9.59
C TRP A 144 1.32 -5.14 -8.48
N PRO A 145 2.60 -4.99 -8.08
CA PRO A 145 3.19 -5.79 -7.02
C PRO A 145 2.44 -5.71 -5.69
N VAL A 146 1.93 -4.54 -5.29
CA VAL A 146 1.14 -4.44 -4.05
C VAL A 146 -0.21 -5.14 -4.18
N SER A 147 -0.88 -5.01 -5.33
CA SER A 147 -2.19 -5.62 -5.58
C SER A 147 -2.10 -7.14 -5.68
N PHE A 148 -1.15 -7.66 -6.44
CA PHE A 148 -0.88 -9.10 -6.54
C PHE A 148 -0.34 -9.66 -5.22
N GLY A 149 0.47 -8.91 -4.48
CA GLY A 149 0.94 -9.30 -3.15
C GLY A 149 -0.21 -9.44 -2.15
N LEU A 150 -1.15 -8.50 -2.17
CA LEU A 150 -2.33 -8.57 -1.31
C LEU A 150 -3.24 -9.75 -1.70
N LEU A 151 -3.44 -9.99 -3.00
CA LEU A 151 -4.15 -11.18 -3.50
C LEU A 151 -3.45 -12.48 -3.06
N ALA A 152 -2.12 -12.53 -3.11
CA ALA A 152 -1.34 -13.66 -2.61
C ALA A 152 -1.49 -13.89 -1.10
N CYS A 153 -1.88 -12.88 -0.32
CA CYS A 153 -2.16 -13.04 1.12
C CYS A 153 -3.59 -13.53 1.43
N LEU A 154 -4.56 -13.48 0.49
CA LEU A 154 -5.91 -14.01 0.72
C LEU A 154 -6.00 -15.47 1.19
N PRO A 155 -5.20 -16.43 0.69
CA PRO A 155 -5.21 -17.80 1.21
C PRO A 155 -4.91 -17.86 2.71
N ILE A 156 -4.01 -17.01 3.23
CA ILE A 156 -3.71 -16.92 4.66
C ILE A 156 -4.98 -16.57 5.44
N LYS A 157 -5.73 -15.55 5.00
CA LYS A 157 -7.04 -15.19 5.56
C LYS A 157 -7.98 -16.40 5.51
N LYS A 158 -8.16 -17.02 4.35
CA LYS A 158 -9.07 -18.17 4.19
C LYS A 158 -8.73 -19.32 5.15
N ILE A 159 -7.46 -19.64 5.34
CA ILE A 159 -7.01 -20.69 6.27
C ILE A 159 -7.35 -20.33 7.70
N ILE A 160 -7.05 -19.09 8.10
CA ILE A 160 -7.28 -18.58 9.47
C ILE A 160 -8.78 -18.51 9.84
N TYR A 161 -9.66 -18.34 8.84
CA TYR A 161 -11.11 -18.30 9.00
C TYR A 161 -11.81 -19.60 8.57
N CYS A 162 -11.06 -20.66 8.28
CA CYS A 162 -11.59 -21.95 7.82
C CYS A 162 -12.50 -21.83 6.57
N GLU A 163 -12.23 -20.86 5.69
CA GLU A 163 -12.90 -20.72 4.41
C GLU A 163 -12.38 -21.76 3.41
N LYS A 164 -13.29 -22.29 2.57
CA LYS A 164 -12.91 -23.21 1.49
C LYS A 164 -12.06 -22.51 0.44
N ILE A 165 -10.90 -23.08 0.13
CA ILE A 165 -10.05 -22.69 -1.01
C ILE A 165 -10.31 -23.68 -2.15
N GLN A 166 -10.65 -23.17 -3.33
CA GLN A 166 -10.80 -24.01 -4.52
C GLN A 166 -9.42 -24.37 -5.09
N TRP A 167 -9.29 -25.53 -5.73
CA TRP A 167 -8.01 -26.03 -6.21
C TRP A 167 -7.30 -25.07 -7.20
N TRP A 168 -8.07 -24.39 -8.06
CA TRP A 168 -7.54 -23.43 -9.04
C TRP A 168 -7.06 -22.12 -8.39
N GLU A 169 -7.58 -21.76 -7.22
CA GLU A 169 -7.15 -20.54 -6.51
C GLU A 169 -5.69 -20.67 -6.07
N TYR A 170 -5.23 -21.87 -5.72
CA TYR A 170 -3.82 -22.10 -5.38
C TYR A 170 -2.88 -21.72 -6.51
N GLY A 171 -3.20 -22.07 -7.76
CA GLY A 171 -2.39 -21.70 -8.93
C GLY A 171 -2.31 -20.19 -9.10
N ILE A 172 -3.44 -19.49 -8.95
CA ILE A 172 -3.49 -18.03 -9.00
C ILE A 172 -2.62 -17.43 -7.89
N TYR A 173 -2.77 -17.88 -6.65
CA TYR A 173 -2.00 -17.33 -5.54
C TYR A 173 -0.48 -17.57 -5.70
N VAL A 174 -0.05 -18.72 -6.23
CA VAL A 174 1.37 -18.97 -6.57
C VAL A 174 1.88 -17.96 -7.59
N ILE A 175 1.14 -17.76 -8.70
CA ILE A 175 1.52 -16.80 -9.74
C ILE A 175 1.59 -15.39 -9.16
N CYS A 176 0.61 -15.00 -8.35
CA CYS A 176 0.58 -13.69 -7.68
C CYS A 176 1.75 -13.52 -6.72
N THR A 177 2.14 -14.56 -5.97
CA THR A 177 3.33 -14.53 -5.10
C THR A 177 4.59 -14.33 -5.92
N ALA A 178 4.79 -15.09 -7.01
CA ALA A 178 5.98 -14.96 -7.85
C ALA A 178 6.07 -13.58 -8.52
N PHE A 179 4.94 -13.07 -9.03
CA PHE A 179 4.87 -11.75 -9.64
C PHE A 179 5.16 -10.63 -8.63
N SER A 180 4.52 -10.66 -7.45
CA SER A 180 4.75 -9.63 -6.43
C SER A 180 6.17 -9.71 -5.85
N ALA A 181 6.68 -10.92 -5.59
CA ALA A 181 8.02 -11.13 -5.05
C ALA A 181 9.16 -10.76 -6.02
N SER A 182 8.88 -10.44 -7.30
CA SER A 182 9.92 -9.89 -8.18
C SER A 182 10.26 -8.43 -7.88
N HIS A 183 9.41 -7.71 -7.12
CA HIS A 183 9.67 -6.35 -6.66
C HIS A 183 10.28 -6.37 -5.25
N GLU A 184 11.32 -5.59 -4.99
CA GLU A 184 12.16 -5.72 -3.79
C GLU A 184 11.39 -5.44 -2.48
N GLN A 185 10.65 -4.32 -2.41
CA GLN A 185 9.83 -3.99 -1.22
C GLN A 185 8.76 -5.06 -0.96
N ALA A 186 8.11 -5.54 -2.02
CA ALA A 186 7.04 -6.51 -1.93
C ALA A 186 7.57 -7.89 -1.55
N CYS A 187 8.72 -8.29 -2.08
CA CYS A 187 9.40 -9.53 -1.78
C CYS A 187 9.71 -9.65 -0.28
N VAL A 188 10.31 -8.61 0.31
CA VAL A 188 10.64 -8.64 1.74
C VAL A 188 9.38 -8.65 2.61
N ALA A 189 8.37 -7.85 2.25
CA ALA A 189 7.08 -7.86 2.97
C ALA A 189 6.42 -9.25 2.94
N LEU A 190 6.32 -9.87 1.76
CA LEU A 190 5.75 -11.21 1.62
C LEU A 190 6.61 -12.27 2.28
N PHE A 191 7.93 -12.17 2.20
CA PHE A 191 8.86 -13.09 2.88
C PHE A 191 8.62 -13.08 4.40
N ILE A 192 8.57 -11.90 5.02
CA ILE A 192 8.33 -11.76 6.46
C ILE A 192 6.93 -12.30 6.83
N LEU A 193 5.90 -11.92 6.08
CA LEU A 193 4.54 -12.38 6.34
C LEU A 193 4.42 -13.91 6.23
N THR A 194 4.91 -14.48 5.14
CA THR A 194 4.85 -15.93 4.91
C THR A 194 5.72 -16.71 5.90
N LEU A 195 6.85 -16.15 6.37
CA LEU A 195 7.64 -16.71 7.45
C LEU A 195 6.87 -16.75 8.78
N ILE A 196 6.27 -15.61 9.18
CA ILE A 196 5.47 -15.51 10.41
C ILE A 196 4.32 -16.53 10.38
N PHE A 197 3.57 -16.59 9.27
CA PHE A 197 2.45 -17.51 9.15
C PHE A 197 2.89 -18.98 9.01
N SER A 198 4.04 -19.25 8.39
CA SER A 198 4.63 -20.60 8.37
C SER A 198 4.92 -21.08 9.79
N ILE A 199 5.62 -20.26 10.60
CA ILE A 199 5.91 -20.57 12.00
C ILE A 199 4.60 -20.76 12.78
N TYR A 200 3.64 -19.85 12.63
CA TYR A 200 2.33 -19.95 13.28
C TYR A 200 1.61 -21.26 12.97
N PHE A 201 1.54 -21.68 11.70
CA PHE A 201 0.87 -22.91 11.30
C PHE A 201 1.60 -24.18 11.74
N ILE A 202 2.94 -24.15 11.81
CA ILE A 202 3.74 -25.22 12.42
C ILE A 202 3.38 -25.36 13.91
N MET A 203 3.38 -24.25 14.65
CA MET A 203 3.05 -24.23 16.08
C MET A 203 1.61 -24.71 16.35
N LYS A 204 0.66 -24.39 15.46
CA LYS A 204 -0.73 -24.85 15.54
C LYS A 204 -0.94 -26.26 15.02
N ARG A 205 0.10 -26.94 14.52
CA ARG A 205 0.04 -28.27 13.89
C ARG A 205 -1.00 -28.34 12.75
N THR A 206 -1.26 -27.23 12.11
CA THR A 206 -2.15 -27.15 10.95
C THR A 206 -1.33 -27.45 9.70
N LYS A 207 -1.66 -28.54 9.00
CA LYS A 207 -1.00 -28.89 7.74
C LYS A 207 -1.48 -27.94 6.64
N ASN A 208 -0.70 -26.91 6.34
CA ASN A 208 -0.94 -26.06 5.18
C ASN A 208 0.32 -25.87 4.35
N VAL A 209 0.52 -26.77 3.38
CA VAL A 209 1.69 -26.79 2.50
C VAL A 209 1.81 -25.52 1.67
N PHE A 210 0.68 -24.87 1.39
CA PHE A 210 0.64 -23.74 0.47
C PHE A 210 1.43 -22.52 0.97
N VAL A 211 1.33 -22.19 2.26
CA VAL A 211 2.08 -21.06 2.84
C VAL A 211 3.59 -21.32 2.83
N TYR A 212 4.01 -22.58 2.96
CA TYR A 212 5.42 -22.97 2.82
C TYR A 212 5.91 -22.83 1.37
N ILE A 213 5.06 -23.13 0.39
CA ILE A 213 5.37 -22.89 -1.03
C ILE A 213 5.56 -21.39 -1.28
N GLN A 214 4.65 -20.55 -0.76
CA GLN A 214 4.79 -19.09 -0.89
C GLN A 214 6.08 -18.58 -0.23
N PHE A 215 6.39 -19.07 0.96
CA PHE A 215 7.64 -18.75 1.65
C PHE A 215 8.85 -19.13 0.81
N LEU A 216 8.87 -20.33 0.22
CA LEU A 216 9.97 -20.78 -0.65
C LEU A 216 10.11 -19.90 -1.89
N ILE A 217 9.00 -19.51 -2.54
CA ILE A 217 9.01 -18.59 -3.68
C ILE A 217 9.61 -17.24 -3.28
N CYS A 218 9.21 -16.68 -2.14
CA CYS A 218 9.75 -15.42 -1.64
C CYS A 218 11.25 -15.54 -1.31
N LEU A 219 11.68 -16.66 -0.72
CA LEU A 219 13.08 -16.93 -0.43
C LEU A 219 13.93 -17.02 -1.71
N CYS A 220 13.45 -17.77 -2.72
CA CYS A 220 14.11 -17.86 -4.02
C CYS A 220 14.18 -16.50 -4.72
N SER A 221 13.10 -15.72 -4.66
CA SER A 221 13.05 -14.37 -5.25
C SER A 221 14.01 -13.42 -4.53
N LEU A 222 14.10 -13.49 -3.20
CA LEU A 222 15.04 -12.70 -2.41
C LEU A 222 16.50 -13.06 -2.77
N ILE A 223 16.82 -14.35 -2.91
CA ILE A 223 18.15 -14.80 -3.36
C ILE A 223 18.43 -14.28 -4.77
N TYR A 224 17.46 -14.32 -5.67
CA TYR A 224 17.59 -13.79 -7.03
C TYR A 224 17.87 -12.29 -7.05
N ILE A 225 17.13 -11.51 -6.25
CA ILE A 225 17.31 -10.06 -6.07
C ILE A 225 18.71 -9.75 -5.54
N MET A 226 19.16 -10.46 -4.49
CA MET A 226 20.47 -10.25 -3.87
C MET A 226 21.63 -10.65 -4.78
N ARG A 227 21.42 -11.59 -5.72
CA ARG A 227 22.45 -12.04 -6.67
C ARG A 227 22.40 -11.33 -8.01
N SER A 228 21.48 -10.39 -8.21
CA SER A 228 21.35 -9.67 -9.48
C SER A 228 22.54 -8.73 -9.68
N PRO A 229 23.39 -8.96 -10.70
CA PRO A 229 24.50 -8.06 -11.00
C PRO A 229 24.00 -6.67 -11.44
N GLY A 230 22.84 -6.61 -12.11
CA GLY A 230 22.22 -5.36 -12.51
C GLY A 230 21.85 -4.48 -11.31
N ASN A 231 21.42 -5.06 -10.20
CA ASN A 231 21.14 -4.30 -8.98
C ASN A 231 22.40 -3.66 -8.40
N SER A 232 23.55 -4.34 -8.44
CA SER A 232 24.84 -3.76 -8.00
C SER A 232 25.29 -2.63 -8.92
N VAL A 233 25.22 -2.82 -10.24
CA VAL A 233 25.56 -1.77 -11.22
C VAL A 233 24.66 -0.55 -11.06
N ARG A 234 23.36 -0.76 -10.85
CA ARG A 234 22.40 0.32 -10.59
C ARG A 234 22.69 1.00 -9.26
N TYR A 235 23.00 0.24 -8.20
CA TYR A 235 23.36 0.80 -6.90
C TYR A 235 24.53 1.78 -7.01
N ASP A 236 25.62 1.40 -7.67
CA ASP A 236 26.81 2.27 -7.82
C ASP A 236 26.47 3.58 -8.56
N ARG A 237 25.67 3.48 -9.64
CA ARG A 237 25.21 4.65 -10.39
C ARG A 237 24.28 5.54 -9.57
N GLU A 238 23.38 4.94 -8.80
CA GLU A 238 22.42 5.67 -7.98
C GLU A 238 23.09 6.35 -6.79
N VAL A 239 24.09 5.73 -6.16
CA VAL A 239 24.92 6.39 -5.14
C VAL A 239 25.61 7.61 -5.75
N TRP A 240 26.29 7.43 -6.89
CA TRP A 240 27.01 8.52 -7.54
C TRP A 240 26.12 9.69 -7.95
N TYR A 241 24.94 9.40 -8.49
CA TYR A 241 24.05 10.42 -9.05
C TYR A 241 23.09 11.04 -8.03
N TRP A 242 22.47 10.24 -7.15
CA TRP A 242 21.38 10.68 -6.29
C TRP A 242 21.81 10.95 -4.85
N PHE A 243 22.71 10.14 -4.29
CA PHE A 243 23.07 10.25 -2.88
C PHE A 243 24.54 9.86 -2.62
N PRO A 244 25.51 10.74 -2.97
CA PRO A 244 26.94 10.40 -2.88
C PRO A 244 27.44 10.01 -1.49
N GLN A 245 26.82 10.55 -0.43
CA GLN A 245 27.18 10.24 0.95
C GLN A 245 26.51 8.97 1.49
N TYR A 246 25.68 8.29 0.71
CA TYR A 246 24.86 7.16 1.17
C TYR A 246 25.68 6.00 1.77
N GLU A 247 26.89 5.76 1.27
CA GLU A 247 27.78 4.71 1.79
C GLU A 247 28.34 5.03 3.18
N THR A 248 28.35 6.31 3.58
CA THR A 248 28.80 6.72 4.91
C THR A 248 27.74 6.46 5.99
N LEU A 249 26.49 6.17 5.60
CA LEU A 249 25.39 5.91 6.51
C LEU A 249 25.52 4.53 7.17
N SER A 250 25.41 4.51 8.49
CA SER A 250 25.32 3.28 9.27
C SER A 250 23.99 2.55 9.02
N LEU A 251 23.89 1.32 9.53
CA LEU A 251 22.64 0.57 9.50
C LEU A 251 21.50 1.33 10.21
N ILE A 252 21.80 2.00 11.32
CA ILE A 252 20.81 2.75 12.10
C ILE A 252 20.34 3.97 11.31
N ASP A 253 21.26 4.67 10.65
CA ASP A 253 20.92 5.85 9.83
C ASP A 253 19.99 5.45 8.68
N LYS A 254 20.24 4.31 8.03
CA LYS A 254 19.37 3.80 6.95
C LYS A 254 17.97 3.43 7.45
N ILE A 255 17.87 2.85 8.66
CA ILE A 255 16.57 2.55 9.29
C ILE A 255 15.83 3.84 9.64
N GLU A 256 16.51 4.82 10.25
CA GLU A 256 15.95 6.14 10.56
C GLU A 256 15.48 6.83 9.28
N LEU A 257 16.29 6.81 8.23
CA LEU A 257 15.99 7.44 6.95
C LEU A 257 14.70 6.90 6.34
N GLY A 258 14.57 5.57 6.27
CA GLY A 258 13.37 4.91 5.76
C GLY A 258 12.14 5.15 6.66
N PHE A 259 12.31 5.09 7.98
CA PHE A 259 11.26 5.37 8.95
C PHE A 259 10.77 6.81 8.85
N SER A 260 11.67 7.78 8.92
CA SER A 260 11.37 9.21 8.88
C SER A 260 10.72 9.61 7.56
N ASN A 261 11.20 9.09 6.42
CA ASN A 261 10.57 9.35 5.13
C ASN A 261 9.13 8.80 5.07
N GLY A 262 8.90 7.55 5.49
CA GLY A 262 7.56 6.96 5.50
C GLY A 262 6.60 7.60 6.51
N ALA A 263 7.07 7.86 7.73
CA ALA A 263 6.26 8.45 8.79
C ALA A 263 5.91 9.91 8.48
N SER A 264 6.87 10.70 7.98
CA SER A 264 6.61 12.08 7.56
C SER A 264 5.69 12.15 6.35
N TYR A 265 5.77 11.19 5.42
CA TYR A 265 4.83 11.09 4.32
C TYR A 265 3.36 10.95 4.81
N LEU A 266 3.13 10.18 5.87
CA LEU A 266 1.80 10.05 6.46
C LEU A 266 1.38 11.26 7.30
N LEU A 267 2.31 11.87 8.03
CA LEU A 267 2.00 12.79 9.12
C LEU A 267 2.24 14.28 8.80
N PHE A 268 3.27 14.59 8.01
CA PHE A 268 3.73 15.96 7.74
C PHE A 268 3.39 16.43 6.32
N LYS A 269 2.99 15.53 5.43
CA LYS A 269 2.43 15.87 4.12
C LYS A 269 0.91 15.77 4.13
N PRO A 270 0.20 16.53 3.26
CA PRO A 270 -1.24 16.34 3.08
C PRO A 270 -1.57 14.91 2.61
N ASN A 271 -2.01 14.07 3.54
CA ASN A 271 -2.31 12.67 3.27
C ASN A 271 -3.78 12.36 3.63
N LEU A 272 -4.63 12.35 2.61
CA LEU A 272 -6.06 12.12 2.77
C LEU A 272 -6.38 10.70 3.26
N ILE A 273 -5.59 9.72 2.84
CA ILE A 273 -5.73 8.31 3.25
C ILE A 273 -5.53 8.20 4.77
N PHE A 274 -4.44 8.77 5.29
CA PHE A 274 -4.13 8.70 6.71
C PHE A 274 -5.07 9.57 7.56
N LEU A 275 -5.58 10.69 7.02
CA LEU A 275 -6.62 11.47 7.67
C LEU A 275 -7.89 10.63 7.88
N ILE A 276 -8.37 9.97 6.83
CA ILE A 276 -9.58 9.12 6.90
C ILE A 276 -9.33 7.92 7.82
N PHE A 277 -8.16 7.29 7.74
CA PHE A 277 -7.76 6.25 8.68
C PHE A 277 -7.86 6.72 10.14
N SER A 278 -7.32 7.90 10.44
CA SER A 278 -7.31 8.48 11.79
C SER A 278 -8.71 8.81 12.30
N ILE A 279 -9.58 9.32 11.41
CA ILE A 279 -11.01 9.52 11.72
C ILE A 279 -11.66 8.18 12.07
N PHE A 280 -11.44 7.12 11.28
CA PHE A 280 -12.03 5.81 11.52
C PHE A 280 -11.48 5.15 12.79
N LEU A 281 -10.21 5.36 13.11
CA LEU A 281 -9.59 4.91 14.35
C LEU A 281 -10.32 5.51 15.56
N LEU A 282 -10.55 6.83 15.54
CA LEU A 282 -11.26 7.55 16.61
C LEU A 282 -12.76 7.18 16.66
N LEU A 283 -13.43 7.08 15.51
CA LEU A 283 -14.84 6.69 15.44
C LEU A 283 -15.07 5.29 15.98
N ARG A 284 -14.18 4.34 15.67
CA ARG A 284 -14.22 3.00 16.26
C ARG A 284 -14.07 3.09 17.77
N ALA A 285 -13.16 3.91 18.28
CA ALA A 285 -13.00 4.09 19.70
C ALA A 285 -14.33 4.53 20.33
N PHE A 286 -14.96 5.61 19.86
CA PHE A 286 -16.23 6.08 20.42
C PHE A 286 -17.40 5.09 20.34
N LYS A 287 -17.41 4.18 19.36
CA LYS A 287 -18.47 3.18 19.19
C LYS A 287 -18.21 1.91 20.00
N GLU A 288 -17.01 1.70 20.52
CA GLU A 288 -16.67 0.50 21.27
C GLU A 288 -17.27 0.57 22.69
N PRO A 289 -18.10 -0.41 23.12
CA PRO A 289 -18.84 -0.33 24.38
C PRO A 289 -17.96 -0.28 25.64
N GLN A 290 -16.72 -0.77 25.55
CA GLN A 290 -15.77 -0.83 26.67
C GLN A 290 -14.73 0.31 26.62
N THR A 291 -15.13 1.48 26.15
CA THR A 291 -14.25 2.64 25.99
C THR A 291 -13.74 3.17 27.33
N GLY A 292 -12.45 3.00 27.60
CA GLY A 292 -11.75 3.81 28.62
C GLY A 292 -11.31 5.15 28.03
N ARG A 293 -11.22 6.20 28.87
CA ARG A 293 -10.71 7.53 28.45
C ARG A 293 -9.35 7.45 27.72
N GLY A 294 -8.47 6.54 28.15
CA GLY A 294 -7.19 6.31 27.49
C GLY A 294 -7.30 5.88 26.02
N MET A 295 -8.31 5.07 25.67
CA MET A 295 -8.49 4.60 24.29
C MET A 295 -8.84 5.74 23.33
N ASN A 296 -9.67 6.69 23.78
CA ASN A 296 -10.05 7.86 22.99
C ASN A 296 -8.85 8.79 22.79
N ILE A 297 -8.00 8.95 23.81
CA ILE A 297 -6.77 9.75 23.72
C ILE A 297 -5.83 9.16 22.68
N TRP A 298 -5.48 7.87 22.81
CA TRP A 298 -4.54 7.23 21.87
C TRP A 298 -5.09 7.18 20.44
N SER A 299 -6.41 7.00 20.26
CA SER A 299 -7.03 7.02 18.93
C SER A 299 -7.16 8.43 18.33
N GLY A 300 -7.12 9.47 19.17
CA GLY A 300 -7.22 10.86 18.73
C GLY A 300 -5.88 11.48 18.33
N ILE A 301 -4.76 11.00 18.87
CA ILE A 301 -3.42 11.54 18.55
C ILE A 301 -3.13 11.55 17.04
N PRO A 302 -3.33 10.46 16.26
CA PRO A 302 -3.06 10.47 14.82
C PRO A 302 -3.88 11.51 14.07
N LEU A 303 -5.14 11.72 14.50
CA LEU A 303 -6.04 12.71 13.91
C LEU A 303 -5.57 14.13 14.20
N VAL A 304 -5.07 14.40 15.41
CA VAL A 304 -4.48 15.70 15.75
C VAL A 304 -3.20 15.92 14.95
N SER A 305 -2.33 14.91 14.85
CA SER A 305 -1.07 15.00 14.11
C SER A 305 -1.31 15.35 12.64
N VAL A 306 -2.23 14.70 11.95
CA VAL A 306 -2.52 15.02 10.55
C VAL A 306 -3.46 16.20 10.40
N GLY A 307 -4.53 16.27 11.19
CA GLY A 307 -5.54 17.33 11.07
C GLY A 307 -4.99 18.71 11.40
N VAL A 308 -4.22 18.87 12.48
CA VAL A 308 -3.63 20.16 12.85
C VAL A 308 -2.51 20.53 11.87
N LEU A 309 -1.59 19.62 11.55
CA LEU A 309 -0.43 19.95 10.73
C LEU A 309 -0.76 20.12 9.23
N VAL A 310 -1.75 19.37 8.70
CA VAL A 310 -2.14 19.43 7.28
C VAL A 310 -3.16 20.54 7.02
N LEU A 311 -4.25 20.61 7.80
CA LEU A 311 -5.37 21.51 7.47
C LEU A 311 -5.10 22.97 7.88
N THR A 312 -4.21 23.20 8.83
CA THR A 312 -3.93 24.55 9.34
C THR A 312 -2.57 25.09 8.92
N ARG A 313 -1.84 24.43 8.00
CA ARG A 313 -0.48 24.83 7.59
C ARG A 313 -0.36 26.31 7.18
N PRO A 314 -1.26 26.89 6.35
CA PRO A 314 -1.18 28.32 6.02
C PRO A 314 -1.35 29.23 7.25
N LEU A 315 -2.19 28.83 8.21
CA LEU A 315 -2.41 29.57 9.46
C LEU A 315 -1.23 29.38 10.43
N LEU A 316 -0.65 28.17 10.51
CA LEU A 316 0.55 27.89 11.30
C LEU A 316 1.75 28.68 10.77
N GLN A 317 1.90 28.81 9.46
CA GLN A 317 2.95 29.64 8.86
C GLN A 317 2.78 31.12 9.23
N LEU A 318 1.54 31.61 9.28
CA LEU A 318 1.24 33.01 9.59
C LEU A 318 1.43 33.35 11.07
N TYR A 319 1.02 32.46 11.98
CA TYR A 319 0.96 32.73 13.42
C TYR A 319 1.99 31.98 14.28
N PHE A 320 2.54 30.86 13.79
CA PHE A 320 3.47 29.99 14.52
C PHE A 320 4.61 29.45 13.62
N PRO A 321 5.47 30.32 13.07
CA PRO A 321 6.48 29.94 12.07
C PRO A 321 7.45 28.86 12.56
N GLU A 322 7.80 28.83 13.86
CA GLU A 322 8.65 27.80 14.45
C GLU A 322 8.01 26.40 14.41
N MET A 323 6.68 26.29 14.50
CA MET A 323 5.98 25.00 14.35
C MET A 323 6.06 24.49 12.91
N THR A 324 6.10 25.40 11.93
CA THR A 324 6.26 25.02 10.51
C THR A 324 7.65 24.47 10.25
N ARG A 325 8.70 25.00 10.90
CA ARG A 325 10.07 24.46 10.78
C ARG A 325 10.19 23.00 11.24
N ILE A 326 9.37 22.57 12.21
CA ILE A 326 9.31 21.17 12.66
C ILE A 326 8.72 20.26 11.57
N ILE A 327 7.76 20.74 10.79
CA ILE A 327 7.14 20.00 9.68
C ILE A 327 8.10 19.92 8.50
N GLU A 328 8.88 20.99 8.27
CA GLU A 328 9.83 21.12 7.16
C GLU A 328 11.24 20.57 7.49
N SER A 329 11.43 20.00 8.68
CA SER A 329 12.73 19.48 9.13
C SER A 329 13.15 18.17 8.45
N VAL A 330 12.30 17.56 7.63
CA VAL A 330 12.59 16.31 6.92
C VAL A 330 13.43 16.64 5.70
N THR A 331 14.72 16.36 5.77
CA THR A 331 15.66 16.65 4.68
C THR A 331 15.88 15.42 3.79
N PRO A 332 16.47 15.60 2.59
CA PRO A 332 16.95 14.51 1.75
C PRO A 332 18.09 13.66 2.35
N THR A 333 18.46 13.86 3.62
CA THR A 333 19.42 13.02 4.33
C THR A 333 18.86 12.49 5.66
N GLY A 334 17.55 12.59 5.86
CA GLY A 334 16.87 12.19 7.10
C GLY A 334 16.52 13.40 7.98
N ILE A 335 15.93 13.13 9.14
CA ILE A 335 15.64 14.18 10.14
C ILE A 335 16.90 14.43 10.97
N ILE A 336 17.61 13.34 11.33
CA ILE A 336 18.86 13.38 12.06
C ILE A 336 20.02 13.24 11.07
N THR A 337 20.95 14.20 11.11
CA THR A 337 22.11 14.30 10.23
C THR A 337 23.37 14.53 11.05
N ALA A 338 24.54 14.30 10.44
CA ALA A 338 25.84 14.59 11.08
C ALA A 338 25.99 16.05 11.53
N GLY A 339 25.23 16.99 10.92
CA GLY A 339 25.25 18.40 11.31
C GLY A 339 24.34 18.75 12.48
N ASN A 340 23.34 17.92 12.82
CA ASN A 340 22.33 18.26 13.82
C ASN A 340 22.14 17.23 14.95
N TYR A 341 22.87 16.11 14.95
CA TYR A 341 22.73 15.04 15.95
C TYR A 341 22.97 15.49 17.41
N ASN A 342 23.73 16.57 17.64
CA ASN A 342 23.95 17.12 18.98
C ASN A 342 22.82 18.08 19.43
N MET A 343 21.89 18.43 18.55
CA MET A 343 20.83 19.39 18.84
C MET A 343 19.55 18.66 19.28
N LEU A 344 19.13 18.87 20.53
CA LEU A 344 17.90 18.25 21.06
C LEU A 344 16.65 18.61 20.22
N SER A 345 16.63 19.80 19.64
CA SER A 345 15.54 20.26 18.76
C SER A 345 15.38 19.41 17.50
N ALA A 346 16.46 18.78 16.99
CA ALA A 346 16.40 17.89 15.83
C ALA A 346 15.61 16.59 16.11
N TYR A 347 15.49 16.18 17.37
CA TYR A 347 14.77 14.98 17.78
C TYR A 347 13.27 15.21 18.02
N ILE A 348 12.82 16.46 18.12
CA ILE A 348 11.40 16.79 18.35
C ILE A 348 10.51 16.27 17.19
N PRO A 349 10.81 16.53 15.90
CA PRO A 349 10.01 15.99 14.80
C PRO A 349 9.98 14.46 14.83
N LEU A 350 11.13 13.82 15.05
CA LEU A 350 11.23 12.36 15.15
C LEU A 350 10.37 11.80 16.31
N ALA A 351 10.41 12.44 17.48
CA ALA A 351 9.60 12.04 18.63
C ALA A 351 8.09 12.18 18.35
N LEU A 352 7.67 13.22 17.63
CA LEU A 352 6.27 13.39 17.22
C LEU A 352 5.82 12.30 16.24
N LEU A 353 6.67 11.94 15.26
CA LEU A 353 6.41 10.84 14.33
C LEU A 353 6.27 9.49 15.08
N ILE A 354 7.19 9.21 15.99
CA ILE A 354 7.15 8.00 16.84
C ILE A 354 5.89 8.00 17.70
N LEU A 355 5.56 9.12 18.35
CA LEU A 355 4.37 9.23 19.20
C LEU A 355 3.09 8.94 18.41
N ALA A 356 2.95 9.52 17.22
CA ALA A 356 1.79 9.29 16.36
C ALA A 356 1.68 7.82 15.94
N LEU A 357 2.77 7.18 15.52
CA LEU A 357 2.74 5.76 15.13
C LEU A 357 2.53 4.81 16.32
N VAL A 358 3.17 5.07 17.45
CA VAL A 358 2.95 4.32 18.70
C VAL A 358 1.50 4.46 19.15
N SER A 359 0.89 5.64 19.00
CA SER A 359 -0.51 5.86 19.36
C SER A 359 -1.47 5.01 18.54
N VAL A 360 -1.18 4.77 17.25
CA VAL A 360 -1.94 3.84 16.40
C VAL A 360 -1.86 2.42 16.96
N ILE A 361 -0.65 1.95 17.31
CA ILE A 361 -0.46 0.61 17.89
C ILE A 361 -1.15 0.48 19.24
N MET A 362 -1.03 1.49 20.10
CA MET A 362 -1.70 1.52 21.40
C MET A 362 -3.22 1.48 21.25
N ALA A 363 -3.79 2.29 20.36
CA ALA A 363 -5.23 2.29 20.05
C ALA A 363 -5.71 0.88 19.67
N PHE A 364 -4.95 0.18 18.80
CA PHE A 364 -5.21 -1.22 18.49
C PHE A 364 -5.15 -2.11 19.73
N LEU A 365 -4.07 -2.08 20.50
CA LEU A 365 -3.89 -2.93 21.69
C LEU A 365 -5.00 -2.76 22.74
N PHE A 366 -5.56 -1.56 22.90
CA PHE A 366 -6.72 -1.35 23.79
C PHE A 366 -7.96 -2.16 23.38
N TRP A 367 -8.08 -2.55 22.11
CA TRP A 367 -9.16 -3.41 21.60
C TRP A 367 -8.92 -4.92 21.80
N CYS A 368 -7.75 -5.35 22.28
CA CYS A 368 -7.42 -6.75 22.57
C CYS A 368 -7.99 -7.26 23.92
N ARG A 369 -9.19 -6.84 24.33
CA ARG A 369 -9.78 -7.25 25.63
C ARG A 369 -10.56 -8.57 25.58
N ASP A 370 -11.15 -8.93 24.44
CA ASP A 370 -11.80 -10.24 24.24
C ASP A 370 -11.06 -11.08 23.18
N LYS A 371 -11.24 -12.42 23.22
CA LYS A 371 -10.56 -13.35 22.30
C LYS A 371 -10.95 -13.16 20.82
N LYS A 372 -12.19 -12.77 20.52
CA LYS A 372 -12.69 -12.51 19.16
C LYS A 372 -12.12 -11.20 18.60
N THR A 373 -12.16 -10.09 19.36
CA THR A 373 -11.63 -8.78 18.92
C THR A 373 -10.12 -8.79 18.81
N CYS A 374 -9.43 -9.50 19.71
CA CYS A 374 -7.97 -9.63 19.73
C CYS A 374 -7.40 -10.15 18.40
N LYS A 375 -8.05 -11.12 17.75
CA LYS A 375 -7.63 -11.63 16.43
C LYS A 375 -7.61 -10.53 15.36
N TYR A 376 -8.66 -9.70 15.28
CA TYR A 376 -8.75 -8.63 14.27
C TYR A 376 -7.79 -7.48 14.58
N THR A 377 -7.53 -7.22 15.87
CA THR A 377 -6.53 -6.25 16.30
C THR A 377 -5.12 -6.67 15.84
N TRP A 378 -4.71 -7.92 16.11
CA TRP A 378 -3.41 -8.41 15.68
C TRP A 378 -3.24 -8.38 14.16
N ILE A 379 -4.30 -8.70 13.40
CA ILE A 379 -4.28 -8.57 11.94
C ILE A 379 -4.04 -7.11 11.51
N ASN A 380 -4.71 -6.13 12.12
CA ASN A 380 -4.48 -4.72 11.81
C ASN A 380 -3.06 -4.26 12.15
N ILE A 381 -2.55 -4.65 13.34
CA ILE A 381 -1.17 -4.37 13.73
C ILE A 381 -0.20 -4.95 12.71
N LEU A 382 -0.38 -6.22 12.32
CA LEU A 382 0.46 -6.86 11.33
C LEU A 382 0.43 -6.13 9.98
N ILE A 383 -0.74 -5.72 9.50
CA ILE A 383 -0.89 -4.96 8.25
C ILE A 383 -0.11 -3.64 8.31
N ILE A 384 -0.32 -2.83 9.36
CA ILE A 384 0.38 -1.54 9.51
C ILE A 384 1.89 -1.74 9.64
N LEU A 385 2.34 -2.75 10.39
CA LEU A 385 3.76 -3.06 10.51
C LEU A 385 4.34 -3.53 9.18
N THR A 386 3.64 -4.35 8.39
CA THR A 386 4.10 -4.75 7.06
C THR A 386 4.22 -3.55 6.13
N GLY A 387 3.24 -2.64 6.11
CA GLY A 387 3.33 -1.38 5.38
C GLY A 387 4.53 -0.53 5.84
N GLY A 388 4.72 -0.40 7.15
CA GLY A 388 5.86 0.32 7.74
C GLY A 388 7.22 -0.27 7.33
N VAL A 389 7.34 -1.60 7.32
CA VAL A 389 8.56 -2.29 6.86
C VAL A 389 8.87 -1.95 5.40
N THR A 390 7.86 -1.83 4.52
CA THR A 390 8.11 -1.43 3.12
C THR A 390 8.68 -0.02 2.99
N ALA A 391 8.29 0.91 3.86
CA ALA A 391 8.87 2.25 3.92
C ALA A 391 10.30 2.23 4.49
N VAL A 392 10.55 1.45 5.55
CA VAL A 392 11.89 1.29 6.14
C VAL A 392 12.87 0.68 5.13
N ILE A 393 12.43 -0.28 4.31
CA ILE A 393 13.26 -0.88 3.26
C ILE A 393 13.73 0.16 2.24
N MET A 394 12.97 1.23 1.99
CA MET A 394 13.45 2.30 1.10
C MET A 394 14.67 3.02 1.65
N GLY A 395 14.86 3.05 2.97
CA GLY A 395 16.08 3.55 3.61
C GLY A 395 17.34 2.75 3.23
N PHE A 396 17.17 1.53 2.70
CA PHE A 396 18.24 0.70 2.15
C PHE A 396 18.47 0.92 0.65
N SER A 397 17.85 1.94 0.05
CA SER A 397 18.10 2.35 -1.33
C SER A 397 18.63 3.79 -1.42
N PRO A 398 19.71 4.03 -2.19
CA PRO A 398 20.20 5.38 -2.45
C PRO A 398 19.22 6.27 -3.21
N THR A 399 18.14 5.71 -3.79
CA THR A 399 17.10 6.46 -4.53
C THR A 399 15.86 6.81 -3.71
N ILE A 400 15.91 6.68 -2.38
CA ILE A 400 14.76 6.95 -1.51
C ILE A 400 14.07 8.30 -1.81
N PHE A 401 14.82 9.35 -2.14
CA PHE A 401 14.27 10.67 -2.50
C PHE A 401 14.00 10.82 -4.00
N ALA A 402 14.85 10.24 -4.85
CA ALA A 402 14.69 10.30 -6.30
C ALA A 402 13.42 9.58 -6.79
N SER A 403 13.05 8.50 -6.09
CA SER A 403 11.83 7.77 -6.41
C SER A 403 10.57 8.47 -5.91
N GLY A 404 10.69 9.42 -5.00
CA GLY A 404 9.56 10.18 -4.49
C GLY A 404 8.46 9.32 -3.88
N GLU A 405 7.23 9.82 -3.97
CA GLU A 405 6.08 9.30 -3.22
C GLU A 405 5.53 7.97 -3.75
N ARG A 406 5.80 7.60 -5.02
CA ARG A 406 5.33 6.32 -5.60
C ARG A 406 5.76 5.08 -4.80
N THR A 407 6.88 5.20 -4.07
CA THR A 407 7.41 4.12 -3.23
C THR A 407 6.58 3.86 -1.97
N MET A 408 5.70 4.79 -1.61
CA MET A 408 4.80 4.70 -0.46
C MET A 408 3.50 3.93 -0.76
N VAL A 409 3.28 3.50 -2.01
CA VAL A 409 2.06 2.76 -2.39
C VAL A 409 1.77 1.56 -1.48
N PHE A 410 2.83 0.89 -1.00
CA PHE A 410 2.74 -0.27 -0.13
C PHE A 410 2.24 0.11 1.27
N LEU A 411 2.79 1.19 1.83
CA LEU A 411 2.36 1.75 3.11
C LEU A 411 0.92 2.28 3.02
N GLU A 412 0.58 2.99 1.95
CA GLU A 412 -0.76 3.50 1.72
C GLU A 412 -1.78 2.39 1.57
N THR A 413 -1.47 1.34 0.81
CA THR A 413 -2.36 0.18 0.65
C THR A 413 -2.58 -0.53 1.99
N ALA A 414 -1.56 -0.62 2.85
CA ALA A 414 -1.71 -1.14 4.19
C ALA A 414 -2.66 -0.28 5.05
N VAL A 415 -2.54 1.05 4.97
CA VAL A 415 -3.44 1.99 5.65
C VAL A 415 -4.87 1.88 5.10
N LEU A 416 -5.06 1.81 3.78
CA LEU A 416 -6.38 1.60 3.15
C LEU A 416 -7.03 0.29 3.61
N LEU A 417 -6.27 -0.80 3.62
CA LEU A 417 -6.76 -2.09 4.11
C LEU A 417 -7.14 -2.03 5.58
N SER A 418 -6.33 -1.38 6.42
CA SER A 418 -6.65 -1.21 7.84
C SER A 418 -7.89 -0.33 8.05
N THR A 419 -8.05 0.75 7.28
CA THR A 419 -9.26 1.59 7.26
C THR A 419 -10.50 0.77 6.92
N GLN A 420 -10.42 -0.09 5.91
CA GLN A 420 -11.52 -0.99 5.56
C GLN A 420 -11.87 -1.95 6.71
N LEU A 421 -10.87 -2.50 7.40
CA LEU A 421 -11.11 -3.39 8.56
C LEU A 421 -11.72 -2.63 9.76
N LEU A 422 -11.32 -1.38 9.98
CA LEU A 422 -11.95 -0.48 10.96
C LEU A 422 -13.41 -0.21 10.60
N PHE A 423 -13.70 0.10 9.33
CA PHE A 423 -15.05 0.32 8.86
C PHE A 423 -15.96 -0.89 9.06
N ALA A 424 -15.45 -2.08 8.75
CA ALA A 424 -16.18 -3.32 8.96
C ALA A 424 -16.57 -3.54 10.42
N ARG A 425 -15.72 -3.12 11.35
CA ARG A 425 -16.03 -3.15 12.79
C ARG A 425 -17.09 -2.12 13.16
N ILE A 426 -16.96 -0.89 12.68
CA ILE A 426 -17.90 0.20 12.97
C ILE A 426 -19.32 -0.16 12.53
N ILE A 427 -19.49 -0.72 11.32
CA ILE A 427 -20.80 -1.12 10.80
C ILE A 427 -21.46 -2.17 11.70
N ILE A 428 -20.69 -3.12 12.24
CA ILE A 428 -21.22 -4.15 13.14
C ILE A 428 -21.67 -3.54 14.48
N LEU A 429 -20.98 -2.50 14.95
CA LEU A 429 -21.26 -1.87 16.23
C LEU A 429 -22.44 -0.89 16.20
N SER A 430 -22.76 -0.28 15.05
CA SER A 430 -23.84 0.71 14.97
C SER A 430 -24.36 0.92 13.54
N GLU A 431 -25.67 0.74 13.33
CA GLU A 431 -26.31 1.08 12.05
C GLU A 431 -26.49 2.60 11.86
N HIS A 432 -26.57 3.36 12.96
CA HIS A 432 -26.80 4.80 12.95
C HIS A 432 -25.50 5.58 12.72
N GLY A 433 -25.42 6.31 11.60
CA GLY A 433 -24.27 7.14 11.20
C GLY A 433 -23.40 6.59 10.07
N ILE A 434 -23.61 5.34 9.64
CA ILE A 434 -22.89 4.70 8.51
C ILE A 434 -23.05 5.53 7.23
N LEU A 435 -24.27 6.04 6.99
CA LEU A 435 -24.58 6.83 5.79
C LEU A 435 -23.76 8.12 5.73
N PHE A 436 -23.67 8.88 6.83
CA PHE A 436 -22.92 10.13 6.88
C PHE A 436 -21.42 9.90 6.63
N ILE A 437 -20.83 8.90 7.29
CA ILE A 437 -19.43 8.52 7.11
C ILE A 437 -19.15 8.14 5.65
N LYS A 438 -20.02 7.30 5.07
CA LYS A 438 -19.89 6.86 3.68
C LYS A 438 -20.01 8.02 2.69
N TYR A 439 -21.04 8.88 2.83
CA TYR A 439 -21.19 10.01 1.91
C TYR A 439 -20.01 10.98 2.02
N GLY A 440 -19.45 11.19 3.21
CA GLY A 440 -18.23 12.00 3.38
C GLY A 440 -17.03 11.41 2.63
N VAL A 441 -16.77 10.11 2.80
CA VAL A 441 -15.67 9.42 2.12
C VAL A 441 -15.86 9.39 0.60
N GLY A 442 -17.07 9.12 0.12
CA GLY A 442 -17.39 9.16 -1.31
C GLY A 442 -17.24 10.55 -1.94
N VAL A 443 -17.61 11.62 -1.23
CA VAL A 443 -17.38 13.01 -1.70
C VAL A 443 -15.89 13.31 -1.78
N LEU A 444 -15.11 12.95 -0.76
CA LEU A 444 -13.66 13.14 -0.77
C LEU A 444 -12.98 12.36 -1.90
N ALA A 445 -13.43 11.13 -2.17
CA ALA A 445 -12.97 10.32 -3.29
C ALA A 445 -13.28 11.00 -4.64
N ALA A 446 -14.50 11.52 -4.81
CA ALA A 446 -14.88 12.26 -6.01
C ALA A 446 -14.03 13.54 -6.19
N CYS A 447 -13.81 14.31 -5.11
CA CYS A 447 -12.95 15.48 -5.13
C CYS A 447 -11.50 15.12 -5.50
N ASN A 448 -10.96 14.02 -4.95
CA ASN A 448 -9.62 13.54 -5.28
C ASN A 448 -9.49 13.18 -6.76
N VAL A 449 -10.49 12.51 -7.34
CA VAL A 449 -10.47 12.21 -8.78
C VAL A 449 -10.61 13.46 -9.63
N ILE A 450 -11.48 14.41 -9.26
CA ILE A 450 -11.58 15.69 -9.97
C ILE A 450 -10.25 16.44 -9.91
N TYR A 451 -9.63 16.52 -8.73
CA TYR A 451 -8.32 17.13 -8.55
C TYR A 451 -7.26 16.45 -9.41
N PHE A 452 -7.25 15.11 -9.46
CA PHE A 452 -6.39 14.36 -10.36
C PHE A 452 -6.62 14.72 -11.83
N LEU A 453 -7.88 14.76 -12.28
CA LEU A 453 -8.22 15.11 -13.66
C LEU A 453 -7.78 16.53 -14.05
N LEU A 454 -7.70 17.45 -13.08
CA LEU A 454 -7.18 18.81 -13.29
C LEU A 454 -5.65 18.88 -13.37
N LEU A 455 -4.95 17.82 -12.96
CA LEU A 455 -3.49 17.75 -12.96
C LEU A 455 -2.91 16.89 -14.08
N ILE A 456 -3.75 16.10 -14.77
CA ILE A 456 -3.29 15.26 -15.88
C ILE A 456 -3.20 16.12 -17.16
N ASP A 457 -2.05 16.75 -17.34
CA ASP A 457 -1.61 17.29 -18.64
C ASP A 457 -0.73 16.26 -19.37
#